data_AF-A0A956Y999-F1
#
_entry.id   AF-A0A956Y999-F1
#
_cell.length_a   1.000
_cell.length_b   1.000
_cell.length_c   1.000
_cell.angle_alpha   90.00
_cell.angle_beta   90.00
_cell.angle_gamma   90.00
#
_symmetry.space_group_name_H-M   'P 1'
#
loop_
_entity.id
_entity.type
_entity.pdbx_description
1 polymer ?
#
loop_
_entity_poly.entity_id
_entity_poly.type
_entity_poly.pdbx_seq_one_letter_code
_entity_poly.pdbx_strand_id
1 'polypeptide(L)'
;MLVSGQDNPPEIGTQAPDIATFEPTAENLTPLPPGIAGVVENDAGAVAGAIVQIQGTPITTESNEFGIFSFSNISGTTPVMLTAWSPGHYIGWAEVNPSSPDWSGGQDIQIMLHRVPAGDNPEYEWFEEEGVRGSASCSLCHREYPEWKADAHSQSAENIRFLTMYTGNDVNGNTGPTTQYDTEGIPLPRDPDVAYYGPGFRLDNYNRAGNCATCHTPLASTAPNTQNCAWSGCHTDLTVERSYGVIAQPASPLVQRASEGITCEFCHKISEVYVDRETGLPYPDMPGILSVRLHRPRNDSQQVFFGTLLDVTRNDAYLPYLSESEFCSSCHFGVFGGVVGMERVTDGTTIYNSYGEWLASPYSNPESEVTCQDCHMPPSGSNWFVFAERGGLERDYVTLHDHTMLGVSDEAFMQNAVTLDTNAERLDGQVQIEVNITNDKTGHHVPTDAPMRSMILVVEAYDADGNVLQLLDGSVNPDYAGDFAGVAGETYAKILRDDLTGEMPSAAIWRPVTIVEDNRIAAMATDTTSYTFAVPDNTTVTVQVRLLFRRAFYDLANIKGWNDPDILMEETTIELPVN
;
A
#
# COMPACT_ATOMS: atom_id res chain seq x y z
N MET A 1 23.09 34.78 24.24
CA MET A 1 24.43 34.95 23.63
C MET A 1 24.23 34.99 22.13
N LEU A 2 24.55 36.11 21.50
CA LEU A 2 24.51 36.29 20.05
C LEU A 2 25.65 35.48 19.44
N VAL A 3 25.32 34.46 18.64
CA VAL A 3 26.27 33.77 17.76
C VAL A 3 25.72 33.90 16.35
N SER A 4 26.46 34.63 15.53
CA SER A 4 26.25 34.81 14.11
C SER A 4 26.68 33.54 13.36
N GLY A 5 25.72 32.81 12.80
CA GLY A 5 25.95 31.86 11.71
C GLY A 5 25.32 32.45 10.45
N GLN A 6 26.13 32.68 9.42
CA GLN A 6 25.63 32.97 8.08
C GLN A 6 25.32 31.62 7.43
N ASP A 7 24.04 31.29 7.32
CA ASP A 7 23.57 30.20 6.48
C ASP A 7 23.45 30.75 5.05
N ASN A 8 24.26 30.20 4.14
CA ASN A 8 24.05 30.38 2.70
C ASN A 8 22.82 29.57 2.28
N PRO A 9 21.93 30.11 1.43
CA PRO A 9 20.91 29.30 0.77
C PRO A 9 21.59 28.26 -0.15
N PRO A 10 20.96 27.09 -0.40
CA PRO A 10 21.49 26.12 -1.35
C PRO A 10 21.67 26.80 -2.72
N GLU A 11 22.85 26.64 -3.31
CA GLU A 11 23.14 27.10 -4.67
C GLU A 11 22.22 26.36 -5.65
N ILE A 12 21.23 27.08 -6.19
CA ILE A 12 20.54 26.69 -7.41
C ILE A 12 21.57 26.79 -8.53
N GLY A 13 22.12 25.65 -8.93
CA GLY A 13 23.06 25.55 -10.04
C GLY A 13 22.42 26.07 -11.32
N THR A 14 22.86 27.23 -11.79
CA THR A 14 22.56 27.73 -13.14
C THR A 14 23.38 26.96 -14.17
N GLN A 15 23.02 25.71 -14.45
CA GLN A 15 23.39 25.06 -15.70
C GLN A 15 22.30 25.38 -16.73
N ALA A 16 22.72 25.95 -17.86
CA ALA A 16 21.85 26.04 -19.03
C ALA A 16 21.49 24.60 -19.47
N PRO A 17 20.22 24.31 -19.81
CA PRO A 17 19.83 22.96 -20.20
C PRO A 17 20.56 22.52 -21.46
N ASP A 18 20.94 21.25 -21.51
CA ASP A 18 21.57 20.60 -22.65
C ASP A 18 20.71 20.69 -23.93
N ILE A 19 21.38 20.64 -25.09
CA ILE A 19 20.77 20.74 -26.42
C ILE A 19 19.82 19.56 -26.64
N ALA A 20 18.52 19.83 -26.80
CA ALA A 20 17.56 18.83 -27.26
C ALA A 20 17.62 18.68 -28.79
N THR A 21 17.93 17.48 -29.27
CA THR A 21 17.88 17.13 -30.69
C THR A 21 16.82 16.06 -30.91
N PHE A 22 15.76 16.39 -31.66
CA PHE A 22 14.69 15.43 -32.00
C PHE A 22 14.98 14.71 -33.32
N GLU A 23 14.82 13.38 -33.35
CA GLU A 23 14.92 12.56 -34.57
C GLU A 23 13.83 12.94 -35.59
N PRO A 24 14.16 13.09 -36.89
CA PRO A 24 13.21 13.53 -37.91
C PRO A 24 12.22 12.41 -38.29
N THR A 25 10.93 12.60 -38.04
CA THR A 25 9.88 11.76 -38.66
C THR A 25 9.66 12.18 -40.11
N ALA A 26 9.51 11.18 -41.00
CA ALA A 26 9.34 11.35 -42.43
C ALA A 26 8.00 12.03 -42.77
N GLU A 27 7.95 13.36 -42.71
CA GLU A 27 7.20 14.27 -43.60
C GLU A 27 7.33 15.76 -43.21
N ASN A 28 8.03 16.10 -42.12
CA ASN A 28 8.25 17.50 -41.74
C ASN A 28 9.73 17.90 -41.89
N LEU A 29 10.00 18.74 -42.90
CA LEU A 29 11.32 19.32 -43.17
C LEU A 29 11.46 20.75 -42.65
N THR A 30 10.37 21.33 -42.13
CA THR A 30 10.38 22.71 -41.62
C THR A 30 10.99 22.72 -40.23
N PRO A 31 12.10 23.45 -40.00
CA PRO A 31 12.72 23.50 -38.68
C PRO A 31 11.81 24.14 -37.62
N LEU A 32 11.90 23.63 -36.40
CA LEU A 32 11.37 24.28 -35.20
C LEU A 32 12.02 25.66 -35.03
N PRO A 33 11.28 26.62 -34.46
CA PRO A 33 11.85 27.92 -34.12
C PRO A 33 12.93 27.77 -33.04
N PRO A 34 13.99 28.60 -33.05
CA PRO A 34 15.09 28.53 -32.07
C PRO A 34 14.64 28.91 -30.65
N GLY A 35 13.46 29.51 -30.50
CA GLY A 35 12.82 29.78 -29.23
C GLY A 35 11.31 29.64 -29.34
N ILE A 36 10.71 29.11 -28.29
CA ILE A 36 9.26 28.94 -28.16
C ILE A 36 8.81 29.73 -26.93
N ALA A 37 7.82 30.59 -27.07
CA ALA A 37 7.25 31.39 -26.00
C ALA A 37 5.74 31.48 -26.15
N GLY A 38 5.09 31.72 -25.02
CA GLY A 38 3.65 31.72 -24.95
C GLY A 38 3.14 32.15 -23.59
N VAL A 39 1.84 31.98 -23.38
CA VAL A 39 1.16 32.26 -22.12
C VAL A 39 0.38 31.03 -21.65
N VAL A 40 0.41 30.79 -20.34
CA VAL A 40 -0.48 29.85 -19.66
C VAL A 40 -1.60 30.64 -19.01
N GLU A 41 -2.84 30.28 -19.34
CA GLU A 41 -4.05 30.94 -18.83
C GLU A 41 -5.02 29.92 -18.25
N ASN A 42 -5.92 30.37 -17.38
CA ASN A 42 -7.09 29.65 -16.95
C ASN A 42 -8.32 30.58 -16.98
N ASP A 43 -9.48 30.10 -16.53
CA ASP A 43 -10.74 30.89 -16.57
C ASP A 43 -10.65 32.21 -15.76
N ALA A 44 -9.69 32.34 -14.85
CA ALA A 44 -9.45 33.53 -14.05
C ALA A 44 -8.38 34.48 -14.64
N GLY A 45 -7.68 34.06 -15.71
CA GLY A 45 -6.64 34.82 -16.40
C GLY A 45 -5.29 34.12 -16.40
N ALA A 46 -4.21 34.89 -16.48
CA ALA A 46 -2.84 34.38 -16.52
C ALA A 46 -2.50 33.54 -15.26
N VAL A 47 -1.81 32.41 -15.47
CA VAL A 47 -1.42 31.49 -14.40
C VAL A 47 0.07 31.63 -14.13
N ALA A 48 0.44 32.18 -12.98
CA ALA A 48 1.83 32.27 -12.54
C ALA A 48 2.31 30.95 -11.94
N GLY A 49 3.58 30.60 -12.16
CA GLY A 49 4.21 29.40 -11.60
C GLY A 49 3.69 28.09 -12.19
N ALA A 50 2.93 28.12 -13.29
CA ALA A 50 2.61 26.90 -14.03
C ALA A 50 3.89 26.33 -14.63
N ILE A 51 4.10 25.02 -14.45
CA ILE A 51 5.22 24.28 -15.01
C ILE A 51 4.85 23.93 -16.45
N VAL A 52 5.70 24.31 -17.40
CA VAL A 52 5.55 23.99 -18.83
C VAL A 52 6.66 23.04 -19.22
N GLN A 53 6.33 21.95 -19.92
CA GLN A 53 7.26 20.90 -20.31
C GLN A 53 7.14 20.58 -21.80
N ILE A 54 8.29 20.31 -22.44
CA ILE A 54 8.32 19.73 -23.78
C ILE A 54 8.12 18.21 -23.66
N GLN A 55 7.04 17.69 -24.27
CA GLN A 55 6.65 16.30 -24.14
C GLN A 55 7.75 15.33 -24.54
N GLY A 56 7.90 14.23 -23.77
CA GLY A 56 8.93 13.23 -24.01
C GLY A 56 10.35 13.68 -23.63
N THR A 57 10.51 14.82 -22.93
CA THR A 57 11.83 15.30 -22.47
C THR A 57 11.76 15.83 -21.04
N PRO A 58 12.88 15.88 -20.29
CA PRO A 58 12.92 16.51 -18.97
C PRO A 58 12.93 18.05 -19.02
N ILE A 59 12.81 18.66 -20.20
CA ILE A 59 13.01 20.10 -20.38
C ILE A 59 11.76 20.85 -19.96
N THR A 60 11.90 21.61 -18.87
CA THR A 60 10.83 22.40 -18.27
C THR A 60 11.19 23.88 -18.18
N THR A 61 10.16 24.71 -18.01
CA THR A 61 10.26 26.11 -17.64
C THR A 61 9.04 26.47 -16.78
N GLU A 62 9.09 27.60 -16.09
CA GLU A 62 7.94 28.10 -15.32
C GLU A 62 7.42 29.40 -15.93
N SER A 63 6.09 29.55 -15.87
CA SER A 63 5.43 30.80 -16.24
C SER A 63 5.61 31.89 -15.18
N ASN A 64 5.81 33.13 -15.61
CA ASN A 64 5.97 34.28 -14.71
C ASN A 64 4.62 34.82 -14.20
N GLU A 65 4.63 35.96 -13.48
CA GLU A 65 3.43 36.61 -12.93
C GLU A 65 2.34 36.98 -13.97
N PHE A 66 2.71 37.05 -15.25
CA PHE A 66 1.82 37.31 -16.38
C PHE A 66 1.48 36.03 -17.16
N GLY A 67 1.80 34.85 -16.62
CA GLY A 67 1.59 33.56 -17.28
C GLY A 67 2.56 33.26 -18.41
N ILE A 68 3.54 34.15 -18.66
CA ILE A 68 4.43 34.03 -19.82
C ILE A 68 5.50 32.99 -19.53
N PHE A 69 5.68 32.06 -20.46
CA PHE A 69 6.76 31.07 -20.45
C PHE A 69 7.63 31.20 -21.71
N SER A 70 8.88 30.72 -21.62
CA SER A 70 9.75 30.64 -22.79
C SER A 70 10.79 29.51 -22.69
N PHE A 71 11.06 28.91 -23.83
CA PHE A 71 12.17 28.01 -24.11
C PHE A 71 13.11 28.66 -25.13
N SER A 72 14.41 28.41 -24.98
CA SER A 72 15.45 28.84 -25.91
C SER A 72 16.27 27.64 -26.37
N ASN A 73 16.95 27.76 -27.51
CA ASN A 73 17.82 26.74 -28.08
C ASN A 73 17.08 25.47 -28.49
N ILE A 74 15.83 25.60 -28.96
CA ILE A 74 15.07 24.48 -29.51
C ILE A 74 15.51 24.24 -30.96
N SER A 75 15.69 22.98 -31.33
CA SER A 75 16.13 22.58 -32.67
C SER A 75 15.48 21.26 -33.09
N GLY A 76 15.41 21.00 -34.40
CA GLY A 76 14.75 19.81 -34.96
C GLY A 76 13.73 20.18 -36.02
N THR A 77 13.10 19.20 -36.65
CA THR A 77 12.05 19.41 -37.68
C THR A 77 10.74 18.71 -37.34
N THR A 78 10.70 17.97 -36.24
CA THR A 78 9.52 17.25 -35.76
C THR A 78 8.66 18.20 -34.93
N PRO A 79 7.32 18.25 -35.14
CA PRO A 79 6.43 18.99 -34.24
C PRO A 79 6.61 18.55 -32.79
N VAL A 80 6.50 19.49 -31.86
CA VAL A 80 6.62 19.20 -30.43
C VAL A 80 5.34 19.56 -29.70
N MET A 81 4.95 18.76 -28.72
CA MET A 81 3.87 19.08 -27.81
C MET A 81 4.44 19.80 -26.59
N LEU A 82 3.84 20.94 -26.25
CA LEU A 82 4.04 21.58 -24.96
C LEU A 82 2.90 21.19 -24.05
N THR A 83 3.23 20.81 -22.82
CA THR A 83 2.27 20.58 -21.74
C THR A 83 2.47 21.65 -20.69
N ALA A 84 1.39 22.05 -20.01
CA ALA A 84 1.45 22.95 -18.88
C ALA A 84 0.52 22.48 -17.77
N TRP A 85 0.90 22.72 -16.53
CA TRP A 85 0.11 22.38 -15.36
C TRP A 85 0.30 23.38 -14.23
N SER A 86 -0.75 23.54 -13.44
CA SER A 86 -0.68 24.16 -12.12
C SER A 86 -1.61 23.40 -11.16
N PRO A 87 -1.37 23.45 -9.84
CA PRO A 87 -2.18 22.72 -8.86
C PRO A 87 -3.69 22.90 -9.05
N GLY A 88 -4.43 21.80 -9.01
CA GLY A 88 -5.89 21.78 -9.17
C GLY A 88 -6.40 21.89 -10.61
N HIS A 89 -5.52 21.75 -11.62
CA HIS A 89 -5.89 21.77 -13.03
C HIS A 89 -5.51 20.46 -13.74
N TYR A 90 -6.23 20.18 -14.83
CA TYR A 90 -5.79 19.23 -15.85
C TYR A 90 -4.49 19.72 -16.47
N ILE A 91 -3.73 18.79 -17.05
CA ILE A 91 -2.61 19.14 -17.93
C ILE A 91 -3.21 19.78 -19.20
N GLY A 92 -2.90 21.04 -19.44
CA GLY A 92 -3.19 21.71 -20.70
C GLY A 92 -2.06 21.44 -21.71
N TRP A 93 -2.34 21.51 -23.00
CA TRP A 93 -1.29 21.33 -24.00
C TRP A 93 -1.51 22.17 -25.26
N ALA A 94 -0.44 22.37 -26.01
CA ALA A 94 -0.45 22.98 -27.33
C ALA A 94 0.58 22.32 -28.24
N GLU A 95 0.23 22.15 -29.52
CA GLU A 95 1.16 21.65 -30.54
C GLU A 95 1.95 22.82 -31.14
N VAL A 96 3.27 22.63 -31.25
CA VAL A 96 4.18 23.53 -31.97
C VAL A 96 4.54 22.85 -33.28
N ASN A 97 3.83 23.23 -34.34
CA ASN A 97 4.00 22.65 -35.67
C ASN A 97 4.28 23.73 -36.73
N PRO A 98 5.57 23.95 -37.08
CA PRO A 98 5.96 24.95 -38.08
C PRO A 98 5.42 24.71 -39.50
N SER A 99 4.93 23.51 -39.78
CA SER A 99 4.33 23.14 -41.07
C SER A 99 2.80 23.27 -41.09
N SER A 100 2.19 23.62 -39.96
CA SER A 100 0.74 23.88 -39.89
C SER A 100 0.39 25.11 -40.73
N PRO A 101 -0.70 25.08 -41.53
CA PRO A 101 -1.17 26.23 -42.30
C PRO A 101 -1.46 27.48 -41.44
N ASP A 102 -1.84 27.25 -40.17
CA ASP A 102 -2.21 28.29 -39.20
C ASP A 102 -1.02 28.67 -38.29
N TRP A 103 0.20 28.24 -38.59
CA TRP A 103 1.39 28.56 -37.81
C TRP A 103 1.72 30.06 -37.87
N SER A 104 1.64 30.74 -36.73
CA SER A 104 1.98 32.16 -36.56
C SER A 104 3.40 32.42 -36.05
N GLY A 105 4.18 31.37 -35.77
CA GLY A 105 5.50 31.47 -35.16
C GLY A 105 5.52 31.01 -33.70
N GLY A 106 6.72 30.81 -33.15
CA GLY A 106 6.89 30.26 -31.79
C GLY A 106 6.79 31.31 -30.68
N GLN A 107 6.02 32.39 -30.82
CA GLN A 107 6.01 33.50 -29.84
C GLN A 107 4.63 33.81 -29.25
N ASP A 108 3.58 33.13 -29.71
CA ASP A 108 2.18 33.37 -29.29
C ASP A 108 1.45 32.06 -28.93
N ILE A 109 2.18 31.08 -28.36
CA ILE A 109 1.55 29.82 -27.95
C ILE A 109 0.63 30.08 -26.75
N GLN A 110 -0.60 29.58 -26.81
CA GLN A 110 -1.55 29.67 -25.70
C GLN A 110 -1.83 28.27 -25.17
N ILE A 111 -1.63 28.08 -23.87
CA ILE A 111 -2.01 26.84 -23.18
C ILE A 111 -3.07 27.18 -22.14
N MET A 112 -4.27 26.63 -22.32
CA MET A 112 -5.39 26.84 -21.42
C MET A 112 -5.46 25.71 -20.39
N LEU A 113 -5.51 26.08 -19.11
CA LEU A 113 -5.69 25.15 -18.00
C LEU A 113 -7.15 25.14 -17.54
N HIS A 114 -7.71 23.94 -17.48
CA HIS A 114 -9.04 23.71 -16.94
C HIS A 114 -8.95 23.10 -15.55
N ARG A 115 -9.83 23.52 -14.63
CA ARG A 115 -9.86 22.97 -13.27
C ARG A 115 -10.33 21.51 -13.29
N VAL A 116 -9.70 20.68 -12.46
CA VAL A 116 -10.25 19.35 -12.17
C VAL A 116 -11.58 19.47 -11.43
N PRO A 117 -12.49 18.48 -11.54
CA PRO A 117 -13.74 18.48 -10.80
C PRO A 117 -13.51 18.70 -9.30
N ALA A 118 -14.17 19.67 -8.68
CA ALA A 118 -13.92 20.03 -7.28
C ALA A 118 -14.60 19.08 -6.27
N GLY A 119 -15.41 18.14 -6.72
CA GLY A 119 -16.27 17.34 -5.87
C GLY A 119 -16.25 15.86 -6.20
N ASP A 120 -16.69 15.08 -5.21
CA ASP A 120 -16.92 13.66 -5.30
C ASP A 120 -18.38 13.38 -5.70
N ASN A 121 -18.63 12.83 -6.89
CA ASN A 121 -19.96 12.41 -7.31
C ASN A 121 -20.29 10.99 -6.83
N PRO A 122 -21.19 10.81 -5.85
CA PRO A 122 -21.60 9.49 -5.36
C PRO A 122 -22.33 8.65 -6.43
N GLU A 123 -23.01 9.29 -7.38
CA GLU A 123 -23.77 8.62 -8.45
C GLU A 123 -22.89 8.20 -9.63
N TYR A 124 -21.58 8.34 -9.51
CA TYR A 124 -20.65 8.02 -10.57
C TYR A 124 -20.73 6.54 -10.97
N GLU A 125 -21.02 6.32 -12.24
CA GLU A 125 -20.88 5.02 -12.88
C GLU A 125 -19.42 4.91 -13.31
N TRP A 126 -18.68 4.03 -12.62
CA TRP A 126 -17.25 3.78 -12.82
C TRP A 126 -16.86 3.65 -14.30
N PHE A 127 -15.64 4.04 -14.62
CA PHE A 127 -15.16 4.31 -15.97
C PHE A 127 -15.43 3.18 -16.97
N GLU A 128 -15.87 3.57 -18.16
CA GLU A 128 -16.10 2.71 -19.32
C GLU A 128 -15.43 3.36 -20.54
N GLU A 129 -14.65 2.58 -21.28
CA GLU A 129 -13.98 3.00 -22.51
C GLU A 129 -14.15 1.89 -23.55
N GLU A 130 -14.54 2.25 -24.77
CA GLU A 130 -14.80 1.30 -25.87
C GLU A 130 -15.72 0.12 -25.50
N GLY A 131 -16.66 0.31 -24.56
CA GLY A 131 -17.57 -0.73 -24.08
C GLY A 131 -16.97 -1.71 -23.06
N VAL A 132 -15.73 -1.47 -22.61
CA VAL A 132 -15.07 -2.21 -21.53
C VAL A 132 -15.19 -1.39 -20.24
N ARG A 133 -15.56 -2.04 -19.13
CA ARG A 133 -15.87 -1.40 -17.85
C ARG A 133 -14.81 -1.67 -16.80
N GLY A 134 -14.76 -0.79 -15.80
CA GLY A 134 -13.93 -0.98 -14.60
C GLY A 134 -12.44 -0.95 -14.94
N SER A 135 -11.62 -1.63 -14.14
CA SER A 135 -10.16 -1.62 -14.32
C SER A 135 -9.73 -2.23 -15.67
N ALA A 136 -10.55 -3.12 -16.24
CA ALA A 136 -10.29 -3.70 -17.56
C ALA A 136 -10.30 -2.66 -18.69
N SER A 137 -10.98 -1.52 -18.52
CA SER A 137 -10.94 -0.42 -19.49
C SER A 137 -9.54 0.19 -19.60
N CYS A 138 -8.79 0.25 -18.50
CA CYS A 138 -7.42 0.75 -18.48
C CYS A 138 -6.50 -0.13 -19.34
N SER A 139 -6.77 -1.44 -19.44
CA SER A 139 -5.99 -2.37 -20.25
C SER A 139 -6.07 -2.12 -21.76
N LEU A 140 -6.98 -1.26 -22.22
CA LEU A 140 -7.07 -0.86 -23.63
C LEU A 140 -5.90 0.03 -24.04
N CYS A 141 -5.32 0.75 -23.08
CA CYS A 141 -4.24 1.72 -23.30
C CYS A 141 -3.00 1.44 -22.45
N HIS A 142 -3.15 0.94 -21.24
CA HIS A 142 -2.07 0.81 -20.26
C HIS A 142 -1.49 -0.60 -20.18
N ARG A 143 -0.16 -0.68 -20.07
CA ARG A 143 0.56 -1.95 -19.92
C ARG A 143 0.48 -2.53 -18.51
N GLU A 144 0.18 -1.70 -17.52
CA GLU A 144 0.24 -2.02 -16.09
C GLU A 144 -0.93 -2.90 -15.64
N TYR A 145 -1.98 -3.07 -16.46
CA TYR A 145 -3.17 -3.84 -16.07
C TYR A 145 -2.87 -5.30 -15.63
N PRO A 146 -2.01 -6.08 -16.31
CA PRO A 146 -1.62 -7.41 -15.83
C PRO A 146 -0.81 -7.37 -14.53
N GLU A 147 -0.02 -6.32 -14.29
CA GLU A 147 0.72 -6.10 -13.03
C GLU A 147 -0.28 -5.90 -11.88
N TRP A 148 -1.19 -4.94 -12.03
CA TRP A 148 -2.29 -4.68 -11.07
C TRP A 148 -3.14 -5.93 -10.82
N LYS A 149 -3.48 -6.69 -11.86
CA LYS A 149 -4.30 -7.90 -11.71
C LYS A 149 -3.60 -9.00 -10.89
N ALA A 150 -2.27 -9.01 -10.85
CA ALA A 150 -1.49 -9.95 -10.06
C ALA A 150 -1.27 -9.47 -8.61
N ASP A 151 -1.50 -8.19 -8.34
CA ASP A 151 -1.35 -7.56 -7.02
C ASP A 151 -2.44 -8.00 -6.00
N ALA A 152 -2.14 -7.86 -4.72
CA ALA A 152 -3.03 -8.17 -3.60
C ALA A 152 -4.17 -7.15 -3.41
N HIS A 153 -4.00 -5.89 -3.82
CA HIS A 153 -5.04 -4.86 -3.73
C HIS A 153 -6.18 -5.13 -4.72
N SER A 154 -5.88 -5.51 -5.97
CA SER A 154 -6.92 -5.94 -6.94
C SER A 154 -7.65 -7.21 -6.48
N GLN A 155 -6.93 -8.11 -5.80
CA GLN A 155 -7.47 -9.37 -5.28
C GLN A 155 -8.13 -9.24 -3.89
N SER A 156 -8.16 -8.04 -3.30
CA SER A 156 -8.63 -7.84 -1.93
C SER A 156 -10.07 -8.29 -1.69
N ALA A 157 -10.94 -8.21 -2.70
CA ALA A 157 -12.32 -8.68 -2.65
C ALA A 157 -12.45 -10.22 -2.76
N GLU A 158 -11.46 -10.89 -3.34
CA GLU A 158 -11.46 -12.33 -3.58
C GLU A 158 -10.53 -13.08 -2.62
N ASN A 159 -9.78 -12.36 -1.78
CA ASN A 159 -8.90 -12.93 -0.78
C ASN A 159 -9.70 -13.80 0.20
N ILE A 160 -9.47 -15.11 0.13
CA ILE A 160 -10.24 -16.07 0.90
C ILE A 160 -10.14 -15.85 2.40
N ARG A 161 -9.00 -15.36 2.92
CA ARG A 161 -8.84 -15.08 4.36
C ARG A 161 -9.71 -13.92 4.80
N PHE A 162 -9.75 -12.87 3.98
CA PHE A 162 -10.64 -11.73 4.21
C PHE A 162 -12.11 -12.18 4.18
N LEU A 163 -12.51 -12.91 3.14
CA LEU A 163 -13.89 -13.38 2.99
C LEU A 163 -14.33 -14.30 4.13
N THR A 164 -13.49 -15.25 4.55
CA THR A 164 -13.83 -16.17 5.65
C THR A 164 -13.81 -15.51 7.03
N MET A 165 -12.96 -14.49 7.24
CA MET A 165 -13.01 -13.65 8.46
C MET A 165 -14.20 -12.69 8.46
N TYR A 166 -14.63 -12.18 7.31
CA TYR A 166 -15.81 -11.32 7.22
C TYR A 166 -17.10 -12.12 7.43
N THR A 167 -17.25 -13.25 6.72
CA THR A 167 -18.46 -14.07 6.75
C THR A 167 -18.56 -14.98 7.97
N GLY A 168 -17.43 -15.43 8.51
CA GLY A 168 -17.38 -16.49 9.53
C GLY A 168 -17.41 -17.90 8.96
N ASN A 169 -17.17 -18.06 7.67
CA ASN A 169 -17.07 -19.36 7.02
C ASN A 169 -15.67 -19.97 7.16
N ASP A 170 -15.53 -21.27 6.89
CA ASP A 170 -14.27 -21.87 6.43
C ASP A 170 -14.14 -21.78 4.89
N VAL A 171 -13.03 -22.26 4.33
CA VAL A 171 -12.82 -22.32 2.87
C VAL A 171 -13.82 -23.22 2.12
N ASN A 172 -14.52 -24.13 2.81
CA ASN A 172 -15.52 -25.02 2.22
C ASN A 172 -16.94 -24.41 2.25
N GLY A 173 -17.09 -23.20 2.81
CA GLY A 173 -18.38 -22.52 2.96
C GLY A 173 -19.20 -22.97 4.16
N ASN A 174 -18.64 -23.73 5.09
CA ASN A 174 -19.30 -24.07 6.34
C ASN A 174 -19.29 -22.85 7.28
N THR A 175 -20.44 -22.51 7.86
CA THR A 175 -20.61 -21.32 8.70
C THR A 175 -20.86 -21.70 10.16
N GLY A 176 -20.18 -21.03 11.10
CA GLY A 176 -20.47 -21.17 12.52
C GLY A 176 -21.83 -20.57 12.92
N PRO A 177 -22.36 -20.90 14.11
CA PRO A 177 -23.56 -20.23 14.61
C PRO A 177 -23.30 -18.73 14.87
N THR A 178 -24.33 -17.90 14.70
CA THR A 178 -24.30 -16.49 15.12
C THR A 178 -24.00 -16.38 16.61
N THR A 179 -23.05 -15.52 16.96
CA THR A 179 -22.66 -15.25 18.35
C THR A 179 -23.86 -14.77 19.15
N GLN A 180 -24.12 -15.44 20.27
CA GLN A 180 -25.14 -15.05 21.21
C GLN A 180 -24.52 -14.14 22.27
N TYR A 181 -25.25 -13.13 22.71
CA TYR A 181 -24.80 -12.18 23.72
C TYR A 181 -25.77 -12.20 24.90
N ASP A 182 -25.27 -11.96 26.10
CA ASP A 182 -26.10 -11.73 27.27
C ASP A 182 -26.70 -10.31 27.29
N THR A 183 -27.37 -9.94 28.39
CA THR A 183 -27.99 -8.62 28.55
C THR A 183 -26.98 -7.48 28.71
N GLU A 184 -25.72 -7.78 28.99
CA GLU A 184 -24.63 -6.84 29.19
C GLU A 184 -23.78 -6.68 27.91
N GLY A 185 -24.10 -7.46 26.86
CA GLY A 185 -23.38 -7.43 25.58
C GLY A 185 -22.12 -8.28 25.59
N ILE A 186 -21.97 -9.21 26.54
CA ILE A 186 -20.85 -10.16 26.58
C ILE A 186 -21.22 -11.39 25.74
N PRO A 187 -20.33 -11.86 24.84
CA PRO A 187 -20.54 -13.09 24.09
C PRO A 187 -20.71 -14.27 25.04
N LEU A 188 -21.78 -15.03 24.88
CA LEU A 188 -21.97 -16.29 25.59
C LEU A 188 -20.91 -17.31 25.13
N PRO A 189 -20.44 -18.19 26.01
CA PRO A 189 -19.56 -19.28 25.62
C PRO A 189 -20.15 -20.10 24.48
N ARG A 190 -19.30 -20.53 23.55
CA ARG A 190 -19.71 -21.38 22.44
C ARG A 190 -20.24 -22.71 22.98
N ASP A 191 -21.30 -23.23 22.36
CA ASP A 191 -21.79 -24.58 22.64
C ASP A 191 -20.78 -25.59 22.05
N PRO A 192 -20.11 -26.42 22.87
CA PRO A 192 -19.12 -27.38 22.39
C PRO A 192 -19.70 -28.47 21.50
N ASP A 193 -21.03 -28.69 21.52
CA ASP A 193 -21.71 -29.69 20.70
C ASP A 193 -22.09 -29.15 19.30
N VAL A 194 -21.86 -27.85 19.05
CA VAL A 194 -22.14 -27.21 17.75
C VAL A 194 -20.83 -26.97 17.00
N ALA A 195 -20.83 -27.32 15.71
CA ALA A 195 -19.66 -27.12 14.86
C ALA A 195 -19.26 -25.63 14.79
N TYR A 196 -17.96 -25.38 14.91
CA TYR A 196 -17.37 -24.04 14.87
C TYR A 196 -16.29 -23.98 13.79
N TYR A 197 -16.34 -22.92 12.99
CA TYR A 197 -15.49 -22.71 11.81
C TYR A 197 -14.68 -21.42 11.93
N GLY A 198 -14.28 -21.06 13.16
CA GLY A 198 -13.50 -19.87 13.44
C GLY A 198 -14.31 -18.57 13.57
N PRO A 199 -13.67 -17.46 13.93
CA PRO A 199 -14.33 -16.18 14.14
C PRO A 199 -14.88 -15.60 12.84
N GLY A 200 -15.87 -14.71 12.94
CA GLY A 200 -16.49 -14.06 11.79
C GLY A 200 -17.14 -12.75 12.14
N PHE A 201 -16.83 -11.68 11.41
CA PHE A 201 -17.44 -10.37 11.66
C PHE A 201 -18.97 -10.46 11.58
N ARG A 202 -19.51 -11.11 10.54
CA ARG A 202 -20.96 -11.31 10.36
C ARG A 202 -21.56 -12.31 11.35
N LEU A 203 -20.77 -13.15 12.02
CA LEU A 203 -21.29 -13.98 13.13
C LEU A 203 -21.56 -13.12 14.36
N ASP A 204 -20.72 -12.12 14.60
CA ASP A 204 -20.89 -11.17 15.69
C ASP A 204 -21.88 -10.04 15.37
N ASN A 205 -21.95 -9.68 14.09
CA ASN A 205 -22.67 -8.53 13.57
C ASN A 205 -23.59 -8.94 12.41
N TYR A 206 -24.49 -9.90 12.66
CA TYR A 206 -25.31 -10.54 11.62
C TYR A 206 -26.17 -9.60 10.79
N ASN A 207 -26.45 -8.40 11.28
CA ASN A 207 -27.27 -7.38 10.64
C ASN A 207 -26.52 -6.04 10.43
N ARG A 208 -25.18 -6.03 10.37
CA ARG A 208 -24.37 -4.83 10.08
C ARG A 208 -23.23 -5.16 9.13
N ALA A 209 -22.82 -4.20 8.31
CA ALA A 209 -21.74 -4.39 7.34
C ALA A 209 -20.32 -4.07 7.89
N GLY A 210 -20.23 -3.29 8.96
CA GLY A 210 -18.93 -2.85 9.52
C GLY A 210 -18.18 -1.91 8.58
N ASN A 211 -16.90 -1.69 8.85
CA ASN A 211 -16.01 -0.82 8.09
C ASN A 211 -15.04 -1.58 7.18
N CYS A 212 -15.14 -2.91 7.08
CA CYS A 212 -14.22 -3.74 6.30
C CYS A 212 -14.15 -3.31 4.82
N ALA A 213 -15.25 -2.82 4.25
CA ALA A 213 -15.29 -2.37 2.86
C ALA A 213 -14.46 -1.10 2.61
N THR A 214 -14.16 -0.30 3.64
CA THR A 214 -13.45 0.98 3.49
C THR A 214 -12.06 0.84 2.86
N CYS A 215 -11.33 -0.21 3.25
CA CYS A 215 -9.99 -0.51 2.73
C CYS A 215 -10.01 -1.63 1.68
N HIS A 216 -10.91 -2.60 1.77
CA HIS A 216 -10.86 -3.78 0.90
C HIS A 216 -11.70 -3.64 -0.38
N THR A 217 -12.78 -2.86 -0.35
CA THR A 217 -13.73 -2.78 -1.47
C THR A 217 -14.35 -1.38 -1.56
N PRO A 218 -13.54 -0.33 -1.84
CA PRO A 218 -14.02 1.06 -1.88
C PRO A 218 -15.03 1.34 -2.99
N LEU A 219 -15.31 0.35 -3.85
CA LEU A 219 -16.36 0.40 -4.88
C LEU A 219 -17.69 -0.20 -4.39
N ALA A 220 -17.74 -0.79 -3.20
CA ALA A 220 -18.91 -1.49 -2.67
C ALA A 220 -20.14 -0.56 -2.48
N SER A 221 -19.92 0.74 -2.32
CA SER A 221 -20.99 1.71 -2.10
C SER A 221 -20.86 2.94 -3.01
N THR A 222 -22.02 3.54 -3.32
CA THR A 222 -22.12 4.86 -3.95
C THR A 222 -22.19 5.95 -2.90
N ALA A 223 -22.32 5.62 -1.60
CA ALA A 223 -22.41 6.63 -0.56
C ALA A 223 -21.22 7.60 -0.62
N PRO A 224 -21.42 8.92 -0.43
CA PRO A 224 -20.32 9.86 -0.31
C PRO A 224 -19.35 9.38 0.77
N ASN A 225 -18.04 9.47 0.52
CA ASN A 225 -17.04 9.06 1.51
C ASN A 225 -16.98 10.01 2.73
N THR A 226 -17.65 11.17 2.66
CA THR A 226 -17.91 12.05 3.82
C THR A 226 -19.03 11.54 4.74
N GLN A 227 -19.76 10.49 4.37
CA GLN A 227 -20.80 9.86 5.19
C GLN A 227 -20.26 8.62 5.89
N ASN A 228 -19.47 8.82 6.95
CA ASN A 228 -18.82 7.75 7.73
C ASN A 228 -19.77 6.59 8.08
N CYS A 229 -21.01 6.89 8.54
CA CYS A 229 -21.96 5.86 8.96
C CYS A 229 -22.34 4.84 7.87
N ALA A 230 -22.34 5.24 6.61
CA ALA A 230 -22.62 4.34 5.49
C ALA A 230 -21.46 3.37 5.24
N TRP A 231 -20.23 3.85 5.42
CA TRP A 231 -19.02 3.06 5.21
C TRP A 231 -18.62 2.23 6.43
N SER A 232 -18.99 2.65 7.63
CA SER A 232 -18.72 1.96 8.90
C SER A 232 -19.84 1.04 9.36
N GLY A 233 -20.97 1.01 8.65
CA GLY A 233 -22.10 0.13 8.98
C GLY A 233 -22.73 0.45 10.35
N CYS A 234 -22.86 1.73 10.70
CA CYS A 234 -23.32 2.18 12.02
C CYS A 234 -24.78 1.78 12.34
N HIS A 235 -25.60 1.55 11.31
CA HIS A 235 -26.99 1.16 11.44
C HIS A 235 -27.19 -0.30 11.06
N THR A 236 -28.18 -0.95 11.68
CA THR A 236 -28.56 -2.31 11.32
C THR A 236 -29.29 -2.33 9.98
N ASP A 237 -29.19 -3.44 9.26
CA ASP A 237 -29.87 -3.69 7.97
C ASP A 237 -31.38 -3.34 8.07
N LEU A 238 -32.03 -3.73 9.18
CA LEU A 238 -33.44 -3.41 9.44
C LEU A 238 -33.71 -1.91 9.62
N THR A 239 -32.79 -1.19 10.28
CA THR A 239 -32.93 0.26 10.49
C THR A 239 -32.81 0.99 9.15
N VAL A 240 -31.83 0.59 8.33
CA VAL A 240 -31.62 1.13 7.00
C VAL A 240 -32.85 0.86 6.12
N GLU A 241 -33.36 -0.38 6.09
CA GLU A 241 -34.57 -0.76 5.35
C GLU A 241 -35.78 0.11 5.75
N ARG A 242 -36.01 0.27 7.06
CA ARG A 242 -37.15 1.06 7.59
C ARG A 242 -36.97 2.56 7.50
N SER A 243 -35.79 3.04 7.13
CA SER A 243 -35.53 4.46 6.92
C SER A 243 -36.11 4.98 5.60
N TYR A 244 -36.61 4.10 4.72
CA TYR A 244 -37.19 4.44 3.41
C TYR A 244 -36.31 5.38 2.57
N GLY A 245 -34.99 5.14 2.59
CA GLY A 245 -34.00 5.90 1.81
C GLY A 245 -33.45 7.15 2.51
N VAL A 246 -33.82 7.39 3.77
CA VAL A 246 -33.21 8.47 4.58
C VAL A 246 -31.78 8.11 5.00
N ILE A 247 -31.51 6.84 5.28
CA ILE A 247 -30.17 6.34 5.62
C ILE A 247 -29.62 5.62 4.39
N ALA A 248 -28.39 5.96 3.99
CA ALA A 248 -27.70 5.31 2.89
C ALA A 248 -27.48 3.81 3.17
N GLN A 249 -27.48 3.00 2.11
CA GLN A 249 -27.17 1.58 2.22
C GLN A 249 -25.70 1.41 2.66
N PRO A 250 -25.43 0.51 3.61
CA PRO A 250 -24.09 0.33 4.12
C PRO A 250 -23.19 -0.32 3.05
N ALA A 251 -21.92 0.06 3.02
CA ALA A 251 -20.93 -0.56 2.17
C ALA A 251 -20.67 -2.00 2.64
N SER A 252 -20.89 -2.98 1.76
CA SER A 252 -20.67 -4.40 2.06
C SER A 252 -19.68 -4.99 1.06
N PRO A 253 -18.63 -5.71 1.49
CA PRO A 253 -17.65 -6.30 0.58
C PRO A 253 -18.22 -7.46 -0.26
N LEU A 254 -19.44 -7.91 0.01
CA LEU A 254 -20.05 -9.08 -0.66
C LEU A 254 -20.96 -8.72 -1.84
N VAL A 255 -21.05 -7.44 -2.23
CA VAL A 255 -21.86 -7.01 -3.37
C VAL A 255 -21.12 -7.21 -4.69
N GLN A 256 -21.83 -7.45 -5.79
CA GLN A 256 -21.21 -7.71 -7.09
C GLN A 256 -20.23 -6.61 -7.53
N ARG A 257 -20.58 -5.33 -7.32
CA ARG A 257 -19.72 -4.18 -7.67
C ARG A 257 -18.42 -4.10 -6.86
N ALA A 258 -18.27 -4.88 -5.80
CA ALA A 258 -17.08 -4.92 -4.97
C ALA A 258 -16.02 -5.89 -5.51
N SER A 259 -16.32 -6.69 -6.54
CA SER A 259 -15.49 -7.83 -6.96
C SER A 259 -14.09 -7.48 -7.44
N GLU A 260 -13.83 -6.26 -7.91
CA GLU A 260 -12.50 -5.83 -8.37
C GLU A 260 -11.59 -5.34 -7.23
N GLY A 261 -12.05 -5.37 -5.96
CA GLY A 261 -11.25 -4.90 -4.83
C GLY A 261 -10.88 -3.42 -4.95
N ILE A 262 -9.57 -3.15 -4.93
CA ILE A 262 -9.00 -1.82 -5.19
C ILE A 262 -8.73 -1.68 -6.69
N THR A 263 -9.54 -0.87 -7.37
CA THR A 263 -9.41 -0.64 -8.83
C THR A 263 -8.34 0.39 -9.18
N CYS A 264 -7.81 0.32 -10.41
CA CYS A 264 -6.94 1.37 -10.97
C CYS A 264 -7.56 2.75 -10.80
N GLU A 265 -8.86 2.84 -11.10
CA GLU A 265 -9.61 4.08 -11.06
C GLU A 265 -9.73 4.67 -9.65
N PHE A 266 -9.89 3.84 -8.62
CA PHE A 266 -9.93 4.32 -7.24
C PHE A 266 -8.63 5.04 -6.89
N CYS A 267 -7.47 4.41 -7.12
CA CYS A 267 -6.16 5.01 -6.86
C CYS A 267 -5.95 6.29 -7.68
N HIS A 268 -6.27 6.26 -8.98
CA HIS A 268 -6.11 7.38 -9.88
C HIS A 268 -7.19 8.48 -9.74
N LYS A 269 -8.11 8.39 -8.77
CA LYS A 269 -9.06 9.47 -8.43
C LYS A 269 -8.84 10.09 -7.05
N ILE A 270 -7.85 9.62 -6.31
CA ILE A 270 -7.44 10.21 -5.03
C ILE A 270 -6.50 11.38 -5.33
N SER A 271 -6.75 12.52 -4.67
CA SER A 271 -5.85 13.69 -4.76
C SER A 271 -5.13 14.03 -3.47
N GLU A 272 -5.57 13.49 -2.33
CA GLU A 272 -5.08 13.85 -1.00
C GLU A 272 -5.52 12.76 0.00
N VAL A 273 -4.73 12.55 1.06
CA VAL A 273 -5.14 11.83 2.27
C VAL A 273 -5.33 12.83 3.41
N TYR A 274 -6.41 12.69 4.18
CA TYR A 274 -6.67 13.51 5.35
C TYR A 274 -5.90 12.95 6.55
N VAL A 275 -4.80 13.63 6.88
CA VAL A 275 -4.00 13.33 8.07
C VAL A 275 -4.20 14.36 9.17
N ASP A 276 -4.06 13.91 10.42
CA ASP A 276 -3.94 14.76 11.58
C ASP A 276 -2.58 15.47 11.56
N ARG A 277 -2.58 16.80 11.62
CA ARG A 277 -1.37 17.63 11.55
C ARG A 277 -0.43 17.44 12.75
N GLU A 278 -0.94 16.97 13.89
CA GLU A 278 -0.13 16.73 15.08
C GLU A 278 0.64 15.41 14.99
N THR A 279 0.02 14.38 14.40
CA THR A 279 0.58 13.02 14.38
C THR A 279 1.15 12.62 13.02
N GLY A 280 0.74 13.27 11.95
CA GLY A 280 1.01 12.86 10.57
C GLY A 280 0.22 11.62 10.13
N LEU A 281 -0.64 11.05 10.98
CA LEU A 281 -1.41 9.84 10.69
C LEU A 281 -2.85 10.17 10.25
N PRO A 282 -3.53 9.31 9.50
CA PRO A 282 -4.96 9.46 9.26
C PRO A 282 -5.77 9.48 10.57
N TYR A 283 -6.95 10.10 10.54
CA TYR A 283 -7.82 10.11 11.72
C TYR A 283 -8.31 8.69 12.07
N PRO A 284 -8.29 8.27 13.35
CA PRO A 284 -8.67 6.91 13.77
C PRO A 284 -10.06 6.42 13.34
N ASP A 285 -11.03 7.32 13.16
CA ASP A 285 -12.39 6.99 12.73
C ASP A 285 -12.57 6.95 11.20
N MET A 286 -11.53 7.25 10.43
CA MET A 286 -11.58 7.38 8.97
C MET A 286 -10.74 6.34 8.22
N PRO A 287 -10.87 5.02 8.45
CA PRO A 287 -10.10 4.05 7.67
C PRO A 287 -10.43 4.09 6.17
N GLY A 288 -9.42 3.83 5.36
CA GLY A 288 -9.51 3.63 3.91
C GLY A 288 -10.10 4.82 3.17
N ILE A 289 -11.14 4.56 2.37
CA ILE A 289 -11.85 5.57 1.57
C ILE A 289 -12.34 6.80 2.37
N LEU A 290 -12.53 6.66 3.68
CA LEU A 290 -12.96 7.76 4.54
C LEU A 290 -11.87 8.81 4.74
N SER A 291 -10.59 8.44 4.62
CA SER A 291 -9.44 9.33 4.76
C SER A 291 -8.99 9.96 3.45
N VAL A 292 -9.72 9.86 2.33
CA VAL A 292 -9.22 10.38 1.04
C VAL A 292 -10.11 11.46 0.45
N ARG A 293 -9.49 12.38 -0.30
CA ARG A 293 -10.21 13.26 -1.22
C ARG A 293 -10.36 12.57 -2.57
N LEU A 294 -11.60 12.24 -2.94
CA LEU A 294 -11.95 11.62 -4.21
C LEU A 294 -12.50 12.62 -5.23
N HIS A 295 -12.16 12.39 -6.49
CA HIS A 295 -12.63 13.18 -7.64
C HIS A 295 -13.41 12.32 -8.63
N ARG A 296 -14.64 11.92 -8.26
CA ARG A 296 -15.56 11.26 -9.19
C ARG A 296 -16.36 12.31 -9.99
N PRO A 297 -16.20 12.38 -11.32
CA PRO A 297 -16.91 13.36 -12.15
C PRO A 297 -18.40 13.05 -12.29
N ARG A 298 -19.18 14.00 -12.83
CA ARG A 298 -20.55 13.75 -13.29
C ARG A 298 -20.52 13.09 -14.67
N ASN A 299 -21.55 12.33 -15.02
CA ASN A 299 -21.61 11.59 -16.30
C ASN A 299 -21.54 12.50 -17.54
N ASP A 300 -21.90 13.78 -17.41
CA ASP A 300 -21.84 14.81 -18.45
C ASP A 300 -20.56 15.65 -18.41
N SER A 301 -19.61 15.30 -17.55
CA SER A 301 -18.33 16.01 -17.39
C SER A 301 -17.13 15.18 -17.83
N GLN A 302 -16.03 15.87 -18.13
CA GLN A 302 -14.76 15.25 -18.51
C GLN A 302 -14.26 14.33 -17.38
N GLN A 303 -13.70 13.17 -17.76
CA GLN A 303 -13.04 12.27 -16.81
C GLN A 303 -11.81 12.94 -16.20
N VAL A 304 -11.39 12.44 -15.04
CA VAL A 304 -10.12 12.83 -14.41
C VAL A 304 -9.42 11.59 -13.89
N PHE A 305 -8.13 11.52 -14.18
CA PHE A 305 -7.17 10.61 -13.57
C PHE A 305 -5.94 11.40 -13.13
N PHE A 306 -5.42 11.07 -11.96
CA PHE A 306 -4.21 11.66 -11.42
C PHE A 306 -3.01 10.76 -11.72
N GLY A 307 -1.90 11.33 -12.15
CA GLY A 307 -0.67 10.60 -12.43
C GLY A 307 0.58 11.38 -12.05
N THR A 308 1.71 10.70 -12.02
CA THR A 308 3.01 11.28 -11.63
C THR A 308 3.78 11.89 -12.81
N LEU A 309 3.14 12.00 -13.98
CA LEU A 309 3.76 12.57 -15.17
C LEU A 309 3.05 13.83 -15.61
N LEU A 310 3.84 14.86 -15.88
CA LEU A 310 3.38 16.16 -16.34
C LEU A 310 3.16 16.21 -17.86
N ASP A 311 3.85 15.37 -18.62
CA ASP A 311 3.87 15.45 -20.08
C ASP A 311 2.81 14.57 -20.78
N VAL A 312 1.61 14.53 -20.20
CA VAL A 312 0.49 13.73 -20.68
C VAL A 312 -0.54 14.61 -21.38
N THR A 313 -0.80 14.33 -22.65
CA THR A 313 -1.73 15.11 -23.51
C THR A 313 -3.10 14.44 -23.59
N ARG A 314 -3.69 14.15 -22.43
CA ARG A 314 -4.99 13.49 -22.25
C ARG A 314 -5.73 14.12 -21.06
N ASN A 315 -6.89 13.56 -20.70
CA ASN A 315 -7.74 14.04 -19.60
C ASN A 315 -7.18 13.67 -18.21
N ASP A 316 -5.91 13.98 -18.00
CA ASP A 316 -5.13 13.64 -16.82
C ASP A 316 -4.69 14.92 -16.09
N ALA A 317 -4.45 14.78 -14.80
CA ALA A 317 -3.88 15.82 -13.96
C ALA A 317 -2.59 15.30 -13.32
N TYR A 318 -1.54 16.12 -13.38
CA TYR A 318 -0.31 15.82 -12.67
C TYR A 318 -0.54 15.95 -11.15
N LEU A 319 -0.08 14.95 -10.41
CA LEU A 319 -0.17 14.90 -8.95
C LEU A 319 1.10 14.21 -8.39
N PRO A 320 2.13 14.99 -8.00
CA PRO A 320 3.35 14.44 -7.42
C PRO A 320 3.10 13.68 -6.11
N TYR A 321 2.03 14.03 -5.39
CA TYR A 321 1.61 13.39 -4.14
C TYR A 321 1.38 11.87 -4.26
N LEU A 322 1.11 11.35 -5.47
CA LEU A 322 1.03 9.89 -5.71
C LEU A 322 2.36 9.14 -5.45
N SER A 323 3.48 9.86 -5.42
CA SER A 323 4.81 9.33 -5.12
C SER A 323 5.19 9.43 -3.64
N GLU A 324 4.33 9.95 -2.77
CA GLU A 324 4.61 10.09 -1.33
C GLU A 324 4.06 8.89 -0.54
N SER A 325 4.78 8.43 0.49
CA SER A 325 4.31 7.34 1.38
C SER A 325 2.98 7.66 2.07
N GLU A 326 2.69 8.95 2.31
CA GLU A 326 1.42 9.42 2.91
C GLU A 326 0.21 8.97 2.09
N PHE A 327 0.35 8.81 0.76
CA PHE A 327 -0.71 8.30 -0.10
C PHE A 327 -1.21 6.90 0.33
N CYS A 328 -0.32 6.04 0.82
CA CYS A 328 -0.66 4.68 1.26
C CYS A 328 -1.33 4.66 2.66
N SER A 329 -1.17 5.73 3.43
CA SER A 329 -1.53 5.77 4.86
C SER A 329 -3.02 5.55 5.12
N SER A 330 -3.90 5.96 4.17
CA SER A 330 -5.36 5.84 4.33
C SER A 330 -5.80 4.41 4.66
N CYS A 331 -5.14 3.40 4.08
CA CYS A 331 -5.45 1.99 4.29
C CYS A 331 -4.46 1.28 5.23
N HIS A 332 -3.23 1.81 5.38
CA HIS A 332 -2.13 1.21 6.14
C HIS A 332 -1.99 1.77 7.57
N PHE A 333 -3.09 2.30 8.11
CA PHE A 333 -3.29 2.68 9.50
C PHE A 333 -4.72 2.34 9.93
N GLY A 334 -4.91 1.75 11.11
CA GLY A 334 -6.24 1.33 11.54
C GLY A 334 -6.41 1.08 13.03
N VAL A 335 -7.45 1.71 13.58
CA VAL A 335 -7.87 1.58 14.98
C VAL A 335 -9.25 0.93 15.06
N PHE A 336 -9.40 -0.14 15.83
CA PHE A 336 -10.64 -0.94 15.90
C PHE A 336 -11.03 -1.30 17.34
N GLY A 337 -12.21 -1.89 17.51
CA GLY A 337 -12.69 -2.43 18.79
C GLY A 337 -13.26 -1.41 19.79
N GLY A 338 -13.22 -0.11 19.47
CA GLY A 338 -13.70 0.97 20.34
C GLY A 338 -14.98 1.68 19.85
N VAL A 339 -15.31 2.78 20.53
CA VAL A 339 -16.46 3.65 20.19
C VAL A 339 -16.00 4.75 19.23
N VAL A 340 -16.52 4.70 18.01
CA VAL A 340 -16.24 5.69 16.96
C VAL A 340 -16.87 7.04 17.31
N GLY A 341 -16.05 8.10 17.26
CA GLY A 341 -16.45 9.49 17.36
C GLY A 341 -15.73 10.32 16.29
N MET A 342 -16.05 11.61 16.21
CA MET A 342 -15.41 12.52 15.25
C MET A 342 -13.90 12.58 15.50
N GLU A 343 -13.11 12.17 14.50
CA GLU A 343 -11.65 12.21 14.51
C GLU A 343 -11.00 11.31 15.58
N ARG A 344 -11.77 10.37 16.17
CA ARG A 344 -11.29 9.54 17.28
C ARG A 344 -12.03 8.21 17.43
N VAL A 345 -11.35 7.21 17.96
CA VAL A 345 -11.97 5.97 18.44
C VAL A 345 -11.64 5.80 19.92
N THR A 346 -12.64 6.00 20.78
CA THR A 346 -12.46 5.89 22.24
C THR A 346 -12.38 4.41 22.63
N ASP A 347 -11.40 4.06 23.47
CA ASP A 347 -11.11 2.66 23.86
C ASP A 347 -10.79 1.74 22.66
N GLY A 348 -10.40 2.32 21.52
CA GLY A 348 -9.96 1.57 20.35
C GLY A 348 -8.49 1.17 20.44
N THR A 349 -8.15 0.07 19.78
CA THR A 349 -6.80 -0.47 19.70
C THR A 349 -6.22 -0.27 18.31
N THR A 350 -4.99 0.22 18.23
CA THR A 350 -4.26 0.33 16.96
C THR A 350 -3.85 -1.07 16.50
N ILE A 351 -4.60 -1.61 15.54
CA ILE A 351 -4.44 -2.99 15.06
C ILE A 351 -3.23 -3.07 14.12
N TYR A 352 -3.16 -2.16 13.15
CA TYR A 352 -2.08 -2.03 12.18
C TYR A 352 -1.68 -0.57 11.99
N ASN A 353 -0.40 -0.34 11.75
CA ASN A 353 0.20 1.00 11.65
C ASN A 353 1.52 0.95 10.85
N SER A 354 1.56 0.24 9.72
CA SER A 354 2.78 0.16 8.90
C SER A 354 3.28 1.54 8.46
N TYR A 355 2.36 2.46 8.14
CA TYR A 355 2.75 3.85 7.82
C TYR A 355 3.37 4.59 9.01
N GLY A 356 2.81 4.49 10.22
CA GLY A 356 3.41 5.12 11.40
C GLY A 356 4.70 4.44 11.86
N GLU A 357 4.84 3.14 11.65
CA GLU A 357 6.10 2.41 11.83
C GLU A 357 7.17 2.93 10.85
N TRP A 358 6.80 3.20 9.59
CA TRP A 358 7.64 3.87 8.60
C TRP A 358 8.03 5.30 8.99
N LEU A 359 7.05 6.09 9.42
CA LEU A 359 7.25 7.48 9.87
C LEU A 359 8.19 7.57 11.08
N ALA A 360 8.23 6.53 11.92
CA ALA A 360 9.15 6.46 13.06
C ALA A 360 10.56 5.97 12.68
N SER A 361 10.76 5.45 11.48
CA SER A 361 12.03 4.89 11.03
C SER A 361 12.89 5.92 10.28
N PRO A 362 14.20 5.64 10.10
CA PRO A 362 15.08 6.48 9.28
C PRO A 362 14.64 6.63 7.81
N TYR A 363 13.75 5.75 7.30
CA TYR A 363 13.30 5.81 5.89
C TYR A 363 12.39 7.01 5.61
N SER A 364 11.75 7.57 6.63
CA SER A 364 10.94 8.79 6.51
C SER A 364 11.75 10.10 6.54
N ASN A 365 13.08 10.01 6.69
CA ASN A 365 13.94 11.19 6.75
C ASN A 365 13.96 11.89 5.38
N PRO A 366 13.59 13.18 5.27
CA PRO A 366 13.58 13.91 4.00
C PRO A 366 14.91 13.96 3.23
N GLU A 367 16.05 13.76 3.91
CA GLU A 367 17.37 13.75 3.24
C GLU A 367 17.72 12.39 2.61
N SER A 368 17.12 11.31 3.09
CA SER A 368 17.40 9.93 2.68
C SER A 368 16.11 9.14 2.46
N GLU A 369 15.05 9.83 2.06
CA GLU A 369 13.69 9.30 2.04
C GLU A 369 13.63 8.05 1.16
N VAL A 370 13.09 6.98 1.71
CA VAL A 370 12.75 5.76 0.99
C VAL A 370 11.25 5.58 1.17
N THR A 371 10.51 5.79 0.09
CA THR A 371 9.06 5.77 0.10
C THR A 371 8.53 4.34 0.12
N CYS A 372 7.25 4.18 0.47
CA CYS A 372 6.56 2.89 0.30
C CYS A 372 6.67 2.39 -1.15
N GLN A 373 6.54 3.30 -2.11
CA GLN A 373 6.56 3.04 -3.54
C GLN A 373 7.93 2.49 -3.99
N ASP A 374 9.04 3.00 -3.46
CA ASP A 374 10.39 2.56 -3.87
C ASP A 374 10.62 1.05 -3.70
N CYS A 375 10.02 0.44 -2.69
CA CYS A 375 10.13 -0.99 -2.42
C CYS A 375 8.92 -1.80 -2.89
N HIS A 376 7.71 -1.31 -2.65
CA HIS A 376 6.49 -2.06 -2.96
C HIS A 376 6.08 -1.93 -4.42
N MET A 377 6.35 -0.79 -5.07
CA MET A 377 6.09 -0.56 -6.49
C MET A 377 7.42 -0.37 -7.22
N PRO A 378 8.27 -1.39 -7.34
CA PRO A 378 9.64 -1.21 -7.79
C PRO A 378 9.72 -0.57 -9.18
N PRO A 379 10.84 0.11 -9.51
CA PRO A 379 11.08 0.64 -10.86
C PRO A 379 10.82 -0.42 -11.94
N SER A 380 9.98 -0.07 -12.91
CA SER A 380 9.72 -0.92 -14.07
C SER A 380 10.93 -0.91 -15.01
N GLY A 381 11.18 -2.04 -15.67
CA GLY A 381 12.12 -2.11 -16.79
C GLY A 381 11.61 -1.45 -18.07
N SER A 382 10.36 -0.96 -18.08
CA SER A 382 9.75 -0.23 -19.20
C SER A 382 9.90 1.28 -19.04
N ASN A 383 10.10 1.98 -20.15
CA ASN A 383 10.14 3.45 -20.22
C ASN A 383 8.85 4.03 -20.85
N TRP A 384 7.80 3.23 -21.04
CA TRP A 384 6.49 3.65 -21.54
C TRP A 384 5.37 3.03 -20.71
N PHE A 385 4.20 3.68 -20.64
CA PHE A 385 3.03 3.18 -19.90
C PHE A 385 1.76 3.06 -20.77
N VAL A 386 1.69 3.79 -21.89
CA VAL A 386 0.61 3.63 -22.90
C VAL A 386 1.15 2.88 -24.11
N PHE A 387 0.37 1.96 -24.69
CA PHE A 387 0.75 1.24 -25.91
C PHE A 387 1.02 2.19 -27.09
N ALA A 388 2.00 1.87 -27.93
CA ALA A 388 2.41 2.71 -29.06
C ALA A 388 1.25 2.95 -30.04
N GLU A 389 0.46 1.93 -30.36
CA GLU A 389 -0.74 2.02 -31.21
C GLU A 389 -1.86 2.89 -30.62
N ARG A 390 -1.79 3.19 -29.32
CA ARG A 390 -2.69 4.11 -28.63
C ARG A 390 -2.09 5.50 -28.49
N GLY A 391 -0.91 5.77 -29.06
CA GLY A 391 -0.21 7.06 -28.93
C GLY A 391 0.70 7.15 -27.71
N GLY A 392 1.22 6.01 -27.25
CA GLY A 392 2.23 5.96 -26.20
C GLY A 392 3.58 6.54 -26.61
N LEU A 393 4.33 7.00 -25.61
CA LEU A 393 5.67 7.56 -25.77
C LEU A 393 6.63 6.88 -24.80
N GLU A 394 7.83 6.60 -25.28
CA GLU A 394 8.97 6.20 -24.46
C GLU A 394 9.58 7.44 -23.77
N ARG A 395 10.03 7.29 -22.53
CA ARG A 395 10.58 8.35 -21.69
C ARG A 395 11.75 7.82 -20.86
N ASP A 396 12.96 8.11 -21.30
CA ASP A 396 14.17 7.70 -20.57
C ASP A 396 14.50 8.58 -19.36
N TYR A 397 13.78 9.69 -19.19
CA TYR A 397 14.02 10.68 -18.14
C TYR A 397 13.11 10.53 -16.91
N VAL A 398 12.24 9.52 -16.90
CA VAL A 398 11.35 9.21 -15.77
C VAL A 398 11.46 7.75 -15.39
N THR A 399 11.32 7.49 -14.10
CA THR A 399 11.15 6.14 -13.59
C THR A 399 9.67 5.82 -13.51
N LEU A 400 9.23 4.83 -14.28
CA LEU A 400 7.90 4.26 -14.15
C LEU A 400 7.95 3.16 -13.08
N HIS A 401 6.84 2.96 -12.37
CA HIS A 401 6.77 2.00 -11.27
C HIS A 401 5.81 0.87 -11.61
N ASP A 402 6.18 -0.33 -11.16
CA ASP A 402 5.42 -1.56 -11.38
C ASP A 402 4.22 -1.66 -10.43
N HIS A 403 3.06 -2.07 -10.95
CA HIS A 403 1.81 -2.15 -10.19
C HIS A 403 1.55 -3.55 -9.59
N THR A 404 2.54 -4.44 -9.52
CA THR A 404 2.44 -5.73 -8.80
C THR A 404 2.45 -5.56 -7.29
N MET A 405 2.87 -4.39 -6.77
CA MET A 405 2.74 -3.99 -5.36
C MET A 405 3.17 -5.11 -4.39
N LEU A 406 4.48 -5.42 -4.43
CA LEU A 406 5.07 -6.59 -3.78
C LEU A 406 4.74 -6.67 -2.28
N GLY A 407 4.61 -7.89 -1.77
CA GLY A 407 4.28 -8.13 -0.37
C GLY A 407 4.30 -9.60 0.00
N VAL A 408 3.47 -10.00 0.96
CA VAL A 408 3.48 -11.35 1.55
C VAL A 408 3.09 -12.49 0.60
N SER A 409 2.66 -12.19 -0.63
CA SER A 409 2.42 -13.18 -1.69
C SER A 409 3.68 -13.47 -2.52
N ASP A 410 4.70 -12.62 -2.44
CA ASP A 410 5.95 -12.78 -3.16
C ASP A 410 7.02 -13.35 -2.22
N GLU A 411 7.38 -14.62 -2.43
CA GLU A 411 8.37 -15.33 -1.62
C GLU A 411 9.77 -14.71 -1.72
N ALA A 412 10.18 -14.30 -2.92
CA ALA A 412 11.51 -13.72 -3.14
C ALA A 412 11.63 -12.35 -2.47
N PHE A 413 10.56 -11.55 -2.48
CA PHE A 413 10.48 -10.31 -1.75
C PHE A 413 10.58 -10.54 -0.23
N MET A 414 9.87 -11.54 0.29
CA MET A 414 9.87 -11.88 1.72
C MET A 414 11.22 -12.42 2.20
N GLN A 415 11.95 -13.17 1.37
CA GLN A 415 13.31 -13.65 1.67
C GLN A 415 14.34 -12.53 1.82
N ASN A 416 14.03 -11.30 1.40
CA ASN A 416 14.94 -10.15 1.51
C ASN A 416 14.52 -9.17 2.62
N ALA A 417 13.59 -9.52 3.50
CA ALA A 417 13.04 -8.58 4.48
C ALA A 417 13.92 -8.41 5.74
N VAL A 418 14.69 -9.42 6.12
CA VAL A 418 15.54 -9.40 7.32
C VAL A 418 16.85 -10.14 7.05
N THR A 419 17.89 -9.85 7.83
CA THR A 419 19.16 -10.58 7.81
C THR A 419 19.24 -11.54 8.99
N LEU A 420 19.61 -12.80 8.75
CA LEU A 420 19.88 -13.82 9.78
C LEU A 420 21.40 -14.06 9.90
N ASP A 421 21.96 -13.84 11.08
CA ASP A 421 23.35 -14.18 11.42
C ASP A 421 23.36 -15.19 12.57
N THR A 422 24.13 -16.27 12.43
CA THR A 422 24.19 -17.35 13.43
C THR A 422 25.64 -17.67 13.75
N ASN A 423 25.98 -17.66 15.03
CA ASN A 423 27.25 -18.17 15.53
C ASN A 423 26.99 -19.42 16.37
N ALA A 424 27.80 -20.47 16.19
CA ALA A 424 27.69 -21.69 16.96
C ALA A 424 29.08 -22.18 17.38
N GLU A 425 29.24 -22.51 18.66
CA GLU A 425 30.50 -23.00 19.21
C GLU A 425 30.30 -24.21 20.11
N ARG A 426 31.26 -25.14 20.08
CA ARG A 426 31.27 -26.32 20.94
C ARG A 426 32.13 -26.07 22.17
N LEU A 427 31.54 -26.12 23.36
CA LEU A 427 32.20 -25.88 24.65
C LEU A 427 31.75 -26.91 25.68
N ASP A 428 32.70 -27.56 26.35
CA ASP A 428 32.45 -28.43 27.52
C ASP A 428 31.30 -29.47 27.34
N GLY A 429 31.28 -30.17 26.20
CA GLY A 429 30.26 -31.19 25.90
C GLY A 429 28.89 -30.61 25.52
N GLN A 430 28.83 -29.33 25.18
CA GLN A 430 27.64 -28.61 24.75
C GLN A 430 27.93 -27.85 23.47
N VAL A 431 26.87 -27.47 22.75
CA VAL A 431 26.93 -26.47 21.69
C VAL A 431 26.14 -25.25 22.15
N GLN A 432 26.76 -24.08 22.07
CA GLN A 432 26.15 -22.77 22.32
C GLN A 432 25.91 -22.12 20.96
N ILE A 433 24.71 -21.61 20.75
CA ILE A 433 24.26 -21.00 19.50
C ILE A 433 23.73 -19.62 19.86
N GLU A 434 24.22 -18.59 19.17
CA GLU A 434 23.67 -17.24 19.20
C GLU A 434 23.07 -16.94 17.82
N VAL A 435 21.84 -16.44 17.81
CA VAL A 435 21.12 -16.06 16.60
C VAL A 435 20.79 -14.59 16.67
N ASN A 436 21.17 -13.85 15.64
CA ASN A 436 20.86 -12.43 15.46
C ASN A 436 19.94 -12.28 14.24
N ILE A 437 18.75 -11.70 14.44
CA ILE A 437 17.83 -11.34 13.35
C ILE A 437 17.76 -9.82 13.28
N THR A 438 18.15 -9.26 12.14
CA THR A 438 18.16 -7.81 11.93
C THR A 438 17.13 -7.42 10.88
N ASN A 439 16.24 -6.49 11.21
CA ASN A 439 15.36 -5.84 10.25
C ASN A 439 16.07 -4.64 9.60
N ASP A 440 17.00 -4.89 8.69
CA ASP A 440 17.81 -3.86 8.02
C ASP A 440 17.35 -3.55 6.58
N LYS A 441 16.22 -4.12 6.15
CA LYS A 441 15.70 -3.97 4.77
C LYS A 441 14.29 -3.41 4.69
N THR A 442 13.60 -3.21 5.81
CA THR A 442 12.25 -2.65 5.82
C THR A 442 12.17 -1.38 6.66
N GLY A 443 11.39 -0.41 6.17
CA GLY A 443 11.12 0.83 6.90
C GLY A 443 10.11 0.68 8.04
N HIS A 444 9.48 -0.48 8.21
CA HIS A 444 8.44 -0.74 9.21
C HIS A 444 8.80 -1.96 10.06
N HIS A 445 7.93 -2.40 10.97
CA HIS A 445 8.21 -3.61 11.76
C HIS A 445 8.09 -4.87 10.89
N VAL A 446 8.72 -5.98 11.29
CA VAL A 446 8.52 -7.29 10.64
C VAL A 446 8.04 -8.31 11.68
N PRO A 447 6.90 -9.00 11.43
CA PRO A 447 5.94 -8.77 10.35
C PRO A 447 4.97 -7.60 10.62
N THR A 448 4.73 -6.69 9.66
CA THR A 448 3.76 -5.59 9.84
C THR A 448 2.31 -5.95 9.44
N ASP A 449 1.40 -5.02 9.70
CA ASP A 449 -0.04 -5.02 9.44
C ASP A 449 -0.85 -6.13 10.14
N ALA A 450 -1.42 -7.07 9.38
CA ALA A 450 -2.40 -8.02 9.89
C ALA A 450 -1.85 -8.74 11.15
N PRO A 451 -2.45 -8.55 12.34
CA PRO A 451 -1.87 -8.98 13.61
C PRO A 451 -1.81 -10.51 13.77
N MET A 452 -2.45 -11.24 12.85
CA MET A 452 -2.38 -12.70 12.79
C MET A 452 -1.09 -13.24 12.16
N ARG A 453 -0.22 -12.37 11.61
CA ARG A 453 1.07 -12.74 11.02
C ARG A 453 2.13 -12.98 12.11
N SER A 454 3.04 -13.92 11.85
CA SER A 454 4.18 -14.19 12.72
C SER A 454 5.44 -14.54 11.94
N MET A 455 6.61 -14.17 12.48
CA MET A 455 7.86 -14.86 12.14
C MET A 455 8.17 -15.91 13.20
N ILE A 456 8.66 -17.08 12.79
CA ILE A 456 8.94 -18.22 13.67
C ILE A 456 10.40 -18.60 13.45
N LEU A 457 11.24 -18.32 14.44
CA LEU A 457 12.62 -18.80 14.51
C LEU A 457 12.58 -20.24 15.03
N VAL A 458 13.25 -21.15 14.33
CA VAL A 458 13.39 -22.56 14.70
C VAL A 458 14.88 -22.89 14.74
N VAL A 459 15.35 -23.35 15.89
CA VAL A 459 16.74 -23.72 16.14
C VAL A 459 16.82 -25.19 16.52
N GLU A 460 17.50 -25.97 15.70
CA GLU A 460 17.67 -27.39 15.93
C GLU A 460 19.15 -27.76 15.84
N ALA A 461 19.59 -28.67 16.69
CA ALA A 461 20.92 -29.26 16.61
C ALA A 461 20.76 -30.78 16.50
N TYR A 462 21.53 -31.39 15.61
CA TYR A 462 21.46 -32.82 15.31
C TYR A 462 22.81 -33.50 15.57
N ASP A 463 22.79 -34.76 16.00
CA ASP A 463 23.97 -35.62 15.96
C ASP A 463 24.26 -36.15 14.54
N ALA A 464 25.37 -36.87 14.38
CA ALA A 464 25.77 -37.47 13.10
C ALA A 464 24.78 -38.50 12.53
N ASP A 465 23.87 -39.04 13.34
CA ASP A 465 22.83 -39.99 12.92
C ASP A 465 21.51 -39.28 12.56
N GLY A 466 21.44 -37.95 12.74
CA GLY A 466 20.27 -37.12 12.47
C GLY A 466 19.26 -37.05 13.63
N ASN A 467 19.65 -37.45 14.85
CA ASN A 467 18.78 -37.30 16.02
C ASN A 467 18.87 -35.89 16.59
N VAL A 468 17.73 -35.30 16.94
CA VAL A 468 17.66 -33.99 17.60
C VAL A 468 18.31 -34.06 18.97
N LEU A 469 19.24 -33.13 19.23
CA LEU A 469 19.91 -32.95 20.50
C LEU A 469 18.98 -32.29 21.52
N GLN A 470 19.20 -32.60 22.80
CA GLN A 470 18.41 -32.02 23.88
C GLN A 470 18.77 -30.55 24.09
N LEU A 471 17.77 -29.66 24.03
CA LEU A 471 17.88 -28.29 24.52
C LEU A 471 18.10 -28.30 26.04
N LEU A 472 19.17 -27.64 26.49
CA LEU A 472 19.50 -27.43 27.90
C LEU A 472 19.06 -26.05 28.39
N ASP A 473 19.22 -25.02 27.55
CA ASP A 473 18.86 -23.63 27.86
C ASP A 473 18.49 -22.87 26.58
N GLY A 474 17.61 -21.86 26.69
CA GLY A 474 17.06 -21.09 25.58
C GLY A 474 15.53 -21.08 25.53
N SER A 475 14.94 -20.16 24.75
CA SER A 475 13.49 -20.09 24.57
C SER A 475 12.96 -21.23 23.70
N VAL A 476 11.65 -21.48 23.80
CA VAL A 476 10.93 -22.41 22.93
C VAL A 476 9.72 -21.69 22.36
N ASN A 477 9.36 -22.07 21.14
CA ASN A 477 8.19 -21.51 20.47
C ASN A 477 6.89 -21.83 21.24
N PRO A 478 5.96 -20.86 21.31
CA PRO A 478 4.71 -20.99 22.05
C PRO A 478 3.70 -21.92 21.35
N ASP A 479 2.65 -22.33 22.07
CA ASP A 479 1.62 -23.25 21.56
C ASP A 479 0.98 -22.78 20.24
N TYR A 480 0.77 -21.48 20.06
CA TYR A 480 0.17 -20.92 18.85
C TYR A 480 1.09 -20.97 17.60
N ALA A 481 2.36 -21.34 17.77
CA ALA A 481 3.27 -21.67 16.67
C ALA A 481 2.98 -23.06 16.06
N GLY A 482 2.07 -23.84 16.64
CA GLY A 482 1.54 -25.07 16.04
C GLY A 482 2.58 -26.17 15.94
N ASP A 483 2.91 -26.57 14.72
CA ASP A 483 3.90 -27.63 14.45
C ASP A 483 5.29 -27.35 15.04
N PHE A 484 5.59 -26.09 15.39
CA PHE A 484 6.84 -25.69 16.03
C PHE A 484 6.72 -25.48 17.55
N ALA A 485 5.54 -25.68 18.14
CA ALA A 485 5.34 -25.51 19.58
C ALA A 485 6.31 -26.38 20.40
N GLY A 486 6.98 -25.77 21.38
CA GLY A 486 7.97 -26.43 22.22
C GLY A 486 9.32 -26.73 21.55
N VAL A 487 9.47 -26.44 20.25
CA VAL A 487 10.78 -26.48 19.56
C VAL A 487 11.57 -25.24 19.94
N ALA A 488 12.88 -25.40 20.16
CA ALA A 488 13.76 -24.29 20.50
C ALA A 488 13.69 -23.19 19.43
N GLY A 489 13.57 -21.94 19.87
CA GLY A 489 13.29 -20.83 18.99
C GLY A 489 12.40 -19.76 19.63
N GLU A 490 12.00 -18.79 18.83
CA GLU A 490 11.21 -17.62 19.25
C GLU A 490 10.16 -17.29 18.17
N THR A 491 8.94 -16.92 18.57
CA THR A 491 7.91 -16.48 17.62
C THR A 491 7.65 -14.99 17.78
N TYR A 492 7.96 -14.21 16.75
CA TYR A 492 7.77 -12.76 16.69
C TYR A 492 6.40 -12.40 16.10
N ALA A 493 5.51 -11.83 16.90
CA ALA A 493 4.14 -11.48 16.53
C ALA A 493 3.56 -10.36 17.42
N LYS A 494 2.46 -9.76 16.97
CA LYS A 494 1.60 -8.91 17.81
C LYS A 494 0.46 -9.75 18.36
N ILE A 495 0.47 -10.06 19.64
CA ILE A 495 -0.53 -10.90 20.28
C ILE A 495 -1.66 -10.03 20.83
N LEU A 496 -2.86 -10.30 20.33
CA LEU A 496 -4.10 -9.69 20.79
C LEU A 496 -4.85 -10.67 21.68
N ARG A 497 -5.45 -10.16 22.77
CA ARG A 497 -6.45 -10.88 23.55
C ARG A 497 -7.81 -10.22 23.35
N ASP A 498 -8.82 -11.01 23.04
CA ASP A 498 -10.22 -10.56 23.06
C ASP A 498 -10.66 -10.32 24.51
N ASP A 499 -11.00 -9.08 24.85
CA ASP A 499 -11.34 -8.71 26.23
C ASP A 499 -12.72 -9.25 26.66
N LEU A 500 -13.56 -9.67 25.71
CA LEU A 500 -14.87 -10.21 26.00
C LEU A 500 -14.85 -11.73 26.24
N THR A 501 -13.97 -12.46 25.55
CA THR A 501 -13.91 -13.94 25.60
C THR A 501 -12.64 -14.51 26.24
N GLY A 502 -11.58 -13.71 26.34
CA GLY A 502 -10.24 -14.15 26.73
C GLY A 502 -9.48 -14.92 25.65
N GLU A 503 -10.02 -15.06 24.43
CA GLU A 503 -9.35 -15.72 23.31
C GLU A 503 -8.01 -15.05 23.00
N MET A 504 -6.95 -15.86 22.91
CA MET A 504 -5.57 -15.40 22.73
C MET A 504 -4.73 -16.52 22.07
N PRO A 505 -4.04 -16.24 20.94
CA PRO A 505 -4.12 -15.01 20.16
C PRO A 505 -5.47 -14.85 19.44
N SER A 506 -6.05 -13.66 19.48
CA SER A 506 -7.31 -13.33 18.79
C SER A 506 -7.06 -12.65 17.45
N ALA A 507 -7.88 -13.01 16.46
CA ALA A 507 -7.96 -12.31 15.16
C ALA A 507 -9.29 -11.55 14.97
N ALA A 508 -10.16 -11.52 16.00
CA ALA A 508 -11.44 -10.82 15.96
C ALA A 508 -11.28 -9.32 16.24
N ILE A 509 -10.54 -8.63 15.38
CA ILE A 509 -10.09 -7.23 15.57
C ILE A 509 -11.24 -6.21 15.66
N TRP A 510 -12.45 -6.58 15.26
CA TRP A 510 -13.66 -5.75 15.41
C TRP A 510 -14.24 -5.75 16.83
N ARG A 511 -13.79 -6.66 17.70
CA ARG A 511 -14.13 -6.68 19.13
C ARG A 511 -13.14 -5.80 19.91
N PRO A 512 -13.49 -5.37 21.13
CA PRO A 512 -12.51 -4.82 22.07
C PRO A 512 -11.38 -5.83 22.30
N VAL A 513 -10.15 -5.42 22.02
CA VAL A 513 -8.96 -6.26 22.16
C VAL A 513 -7.85 -5.50 22.87
N THR A 514 -7.07 -6.20 23.69
CA THR A 514 -5.85 -5.68 24.31
C THR A 514 -4.63 -6.29 23.64
N ILE A 515 -3.62 -5.47 23.32
CA ILE A 515 -2.28 -5.95 22.95
C ILE A 515 -1.63 -6.49 24.22
N VAL A 516 -1.42 -7.80 24.30
CA VAL A 516 -0.76 -8.43 25.45
C VAL A 516 0.76 -8.50 25.26
N GLU A 517 1.19 -8.56 24.00
CA GLU A 517 2.59 -8.66 23.59
C GLU A 517 2.75 -8.12 22.17
N ASP A 518 3.85 -7.43 21.90
CA ASP A 518 4.31 -7.08 20.56
C ASP A 518 5.84 -7.20 20.55
N ASN A 519 6.33 -8.38 20.22
CA ASN A 519 7.75 -8.68 20.10
C ASN A 519 8.21 -8.65 18.63
N ARG A 520 7.41 -8.10 17.70
CA ARG A 520 7.82 -7.93 16.30
C ARG A 520 9.13 -7.13 16.22
N ILE A 521 9.98 -7.44 15.25
CA ILE A 521 11.27 -6.76 15.11
C ILE A 521 11.02 -5.39 14.49
N ALA A 522 11.24 -4.32 15.27
CA ALA A 522 11.06 -2.95 14.81
C ALA A 522 11.98 -2.60 13.62
N ALA A 523 11.63 -1.56 12.87
CA ALA A 523 12.46 -1.08 11.75
C ALA A 523 13.88 -0.78 12.24
N MET A 524 14.89 -1.30 11.54
CA MET A 524 16.32 -1.13 11.85
C MET A 524 16.77 -1.72 13.20
N ALA A 525 15.94 -2.56 13.83
CA ALA A 525 16.29 -3.23 15.07
C ALA A 525 16.90 -4.62 14.82
N THR A 526 17.67 -5.09 15.80
CA THR A 526 18.18 -6.47 15.88
C THR A 526 17.61 -7.11 17.13
N ASP A 527 17.11 -8.34 17.00
CA ASP A 527 16.86 -9.24 18.13
C ASP A 527 17.95 -10.30 18.21
N THR A 528 18.38 -10.63 19.43
CA THR A 528 19.43 -11.63 19.69
C THR A 528 18.91 -12.68 20.66
N THR A 529 18.95 -13.95 20.25
CA THR A 529 18.57 -15.09 21.07
C THR A 529 19.74 -16.07 21.23
N SER A 530 19.71 -16.88 22.28
CA SER A 530 20.78 -17.85 22.55
C SER A 530 20.21 -19.19 23.00
N TYR A 531 20.86 -20.27 22.56
CA TYR A 531 20.44 -21.65 22.80
C TYR A 531 21.64 -22.52 23.15
N THR A 532 21.45 -23.44 24.10
CA THR A 532 22.47 -24.40 24.50
C THR A 532 21.94 -25.81 24.37
N PHE A 533 22.62 -26.69 23.63
CA PHE A 533 22.24 -28.10 23.46
C PHE A 533 23.30 -29.04 24.02
N ALA A 534 22.84 -30.17 24.57
CA ALA A 534 23.71 -31.24 25.04
C ALA A 534 24.34 -31.99 23.85
N VAL A 535 25.65 -32.20 23.87
CA VAL A 535 26.37 -32.89 22.79
C VAL A 535 26.92 -34.23 23.28
N PRO A 536 26.54 -35.36 22.67
CA PRO A 536 27.16 -36.64 22.93
C PRO A 536 28.67 -36.65 22.64
N ASP A 537 29.43 -37.45 23.37
CA ASP A 537 30.86 -37.62 23.11
C ASP A 537 31.10 -38.14 21.68
N ASN A 538 32.15 -37.64 21.04
CA ASN A 538 32.61 -38.08 19.72
C ASN A 538 31.60 -38.00 18.55
N THR A 539 30.60 -37.13 18.64
CA THR A 539 29.71 -36.85 17.50
C THR A 539 30.03 -35.50 16.84
N THR A 540 29.85 -35.44 15.53
CA THR A 540 29.72 -34.18 14.78
C THR A 540 28.33 -33.63 15.07
N VAL A 541 28.22 -32.31 15.18
CA VAL A 541 26.93 -31.63 15.41
C VAL A 541 26.58 -30.80 14.18
N THR A 542 25.36 -30.95 13.70
CA THR A 542 24.80 -30.07 12.67
C THR A 542 23.78 -29.15 13.32
N VAL A 543 24.06 -27.85 13.33
CA VAL A 543 23.12 -26.82 13.77
C VAL A 543 22.35 -26.32 12.55
N GLN A 544 21.02 -26.35 12.61
CA GLN A 544 20.13 -25.78 11.60
C GLN A 544 19.29 -24.68 12.24
N VAL A 545 19.35 -23.49 11.68
CA VAL A 545 18.55 -22.33 12.10
C VAL A 545 17.70 -21.88 10.92
N ARG A 546 16.39 -21.79 11.12
CA ARG A 546 15.41 -21.40 10.09
C ARG A 546 14.53 -20.27 10.62
N LEU A 547 14.27 -19.27 9.79
CA LEU A 547 13.29 -18.22 10.05
C LEU A 547 12.14 -18.35 9.05
N LEU A 548 10.94 -18.55 9.57
CA LEU A 548 9.74 -18.81 8.77
C LEU A 548 8.75 -17.66 8.92
N PHE A 549 8.07 -17.26 7.84
CA PHE A 549 6.93 -16.34 7.90
C PHE A 549 5.62 -17.11 7.74
N ARG A 550 4.71 -16.88 8.69
CA ARG A 550 3.36 -17.46 8.70
C ARG A 550 2.30 -16.36 8.65
N ARG A 551 1.29 -16.56 7.78
CA ARG A 551 0.25 -15.56 7.48
C ARG A 551 -0.86 -15.47 8.52
N ALA A 552 -1.06 -16.52 9.32
CA ALA A 552 -2.10 -16.63 10.34
C ALA A 552 -1.66 -17.60 11.45
N PHE A 553 -2.07 -17.38 12.71
CA PHE A 553 -1.84 -18.33 13.79
C PHE A 553 -2.37 -19.74 13.44
N TYR A 554 -1.68 -20.78 13.93
CA TYR A 554 -1.86 -22.16 13.48
C TYR A 554 -3.31 -22.65 13.61
N ASP A 555 -3.92 -22.51 14.78
CA ASP A 555 -5.30 -22.97 15.02
C ASP A 555 -6.32 -22.22 14.16
N LEU A 556 -6.08 -20.92 13.94
CA LEU A 556 -6.94 -20.11 13.07
C LEU A 556 -6.83 -20.57 11.61
N ALA A 557 -5.61 -20.82 11.13
CA ALA A 557 -5.40 -21.35 9.79
C ALA A 557 -6.10 -22.71 9.61
N ASN A 558 -5.93 -23.62 10.57
CA ASN A 558 -6.54 -24.94 10.55
C ASN A 558 -8.07 -24.89 10.56
N ILE A 559 -8.66 -24.13 11.49
CA ILE A 559 -10.13 -24.07 11.61
C ILE A 559 -10.79 -23.38 10.41
N LYS A 560 -10.08 -22.45 9.77
CA LYS A 560 -10.52 -21.80 8.53
C LYS A 560 -10.23 -22.64 7.28
N GLY A 561 -9.34 -23.63 7.38
CA GLY A 561 -8.86 -24.41 6.25
C GLY A 561 -7.91 -23.64 5.34
N TRP A 562 -7.22 -22.61 5.85
CA TRP A 562 -6.15 -21.93 5.13
C TRP A 562 -4.91 -22.81 5.13
N ASN A 563 -4.44 -23.18 3.94
CA ASN A 563 -3.40 -24.20 3.75
C ASN A 563 -2.15 -23.67 3.03
N ASP A 564 -1.98 -22.36 3.00
CA ASP A 564 -0.79 -21.76 2.42
C ASP A 564 0.44 -22.18 3.23
N PRO A 565 1.54 -22.58 2.55
CA PRO A 565 2.76 -22.93 3.24
C PRO A 565 3.36 -21.70 3.93
N ASP A 566 4.08 -21.96 5.02
CA ASP A 566 5.01 -21.00 5.59
C ASP A 566 6.08 -20.65 4.54
N ILE A 567 6.50 -19.39 4.52
CA ILE A 567 7.62 -18.95 3.68
C ILE A 567 8.91 -19.14 4.48
N LEU A 568 9.88 -19.85 3.92
CA LEU A 568 11.25 -19.82 4.43
C LEU A 568 11.87 -18.47 4.07
N MET A 569 12.07 -17.62 5.08
CA MET A 569 12.69 -16.30 4.90
C MET A 569 14.21 -16.43 4.84
N GLU A 570 14.78 -17.11 5.84
CA GLU A 570 16.23 -17.26 5.99
C GLU A 570 16.56 -18.63 6.59
N GLU A 571 17.73 -19.17 6.23
CA GLU A 571 18.25 -20.42 6.78
C GLU A 571 19.77 -20.37 6.90
N THR A 572 20.29 -20.94 7.99
CA THR A 572 21.72 -21.17 8.18
C THR A 572 21.94 -22.60 8.69
N THR A 573 22.97 -23.27 8.15
CA THR A 573 23.41 -24.59 8.63
C THR A 573 24.89 -24.54 8.95
N ILE A 574 25.28 -24.97 10.15
CA ILE A 574 26.66 -24.98 10.65
C ILE A 574 27.02 -26.41 11.07
N GLU A 575 28.09 -26.95 10.50
CA GLU A 575 28.67 -28.21 10.94
C GLU A 575 29.81 -27.94 11.95
N LEU A 576 29.68 -28.50 13.14
CA LEU A 576 30.69 -28.44 14.18
C LEU A 576 31.37 -29.82 14.31
N PRO A 577 32.68 -29.91 14.04
CA PRO A 577 33.38 -31.19 14.06
C PRO A 577 33.46 -31.79 15.47
N VAL A 578 33.87 -33.05 15.51
CA VAL A 578 34.31 -33.69 16.76
C VAL A 578 35.48 -32.89 17.34
N ASN A 579 35.42 -32.59 18.65
CA ASN A 579 36.51 -31.91 19.37
C ASN A 579 37.81 -32.71 19.39
#